data_AF-A0A7X5N5N3-F1
#
_entry.id   AF-A0A7X5N5N3-F1
#
_cell.length_a   1.000
_cell.length_b   1.000
_cell.length_c   1.000
_cell.angle_alpha   90.00
_cell.angle_beta   90.00
_cell.angle_gamma   90.00
#
_symmetry.space_group_name_H-M   'P 1'
#
loop_
_entity.id
_entity.type
_entity.pdbx_description
1 polymer ?
#
loop_
_entity_poly.entity_id
_entity_poly.type
_entity_poly.pdbx_seq_one_letter_code
_entity_poly.pdbx_strand_id
1 'polypeptide(L)' 'TNTVNVLSADDLKTTAVHNVAEALGLMPGVNVINTGQSYFGGIDGAARGEGMFSSVRGLNAEYNVNLINGINVAQG' A
#
# COMPACT_ATOMS: atom_id res chain seq x y z
N THR A 1 -19.30 5.87 -14.48
CA THR A 1 -17.94 6.48 -14.58
C THR A 1 -17.01 5.65 -13.70
N ASN A 2 -15.85 5.22 -14.20
CA ASN A 2 -14.89 4.50 -13.35
C ASN A 2 -14.16 5.51 -12.45
N THR A 3 -14.15 5.27 -11.14
CA THR A 3 -13.41 6.08 -10.17
C THR A 3 -11.94 5.67 -10.22
N VAL A 4 -11.06 6.61 -10.56
CA VAL A 4 -9.60 6.44 -10.53
C VAL A 4 -9.03 7.57 -9.71
N ASN A 5 -8.12 7.23 -8.80
CA ASN A 5 -7.34 8.19 -8.03
C ASN A 5 -5.87 8.02 -8.45
N VAL A 6 -5.18 9.13 -8.66
CA VAL A 6 -3.77 9.15 -9.08
C VAL A 6 -2.98 9.94 -8.06
N LEU A 7 -1.85 9.37 -7.63
CA LEU A 7 -0.88 10.04 -6.77
C LEU A 7 0.37 10.29 -7.60
N SER A 8 0.67 11.56 -7.87
CA SER A 8 1.84 11.95 -8.64
C SER A 8 3.09 12.05 -7.75
N ALA A 9 4.26 12.14 -8.39
CA ALA A 9 5.50 12.39 -7.66
C ALA A 9 5.47 13.74 -6.93
N ASP A 10 4.76 14.75 -7.45
CA ASP A 10 4.64 16.05 -6.79
C ASP A 10 3.71 15.99 -5.58
N ASP A 11 2.64 15.19 -5.64
CA ASP A 11 1.75 14.95 -4.50
C ASP A 11 2.51 14.27 -3.35
N LEU A 12 3.42 13.34 -3.66
CA LEU A 12 4.21 12.62 -2.67
C LEU A 12 5.24 13.50 -1.95
N LYS A 13 5.82 14.50 -2.62
CA LYS A 13 6.90 15.34 -2.07
C LYS A 13 6.51 16.11 -0.81
N THR A 14 5.22 16.39 -0.63
CA THR A 14 4.70 17.16 0.50
C THR A 14 4.08 16.28 1.59
N THR A 15 4.20 14.95 1.45
CA THR A 15 3.67 13.98 2.41
C THR A 15 4.78 13.38 3.26
N ALA A 16 4.42 12.89 4.45
CA ALA A 16 5.35 12.24 5.37
C ALA A 16 5.35 10.71 5.24
N VAL A 17 5.00 10.18 4.06
CA VAL A 17 4.94 8.73 3.82
C VAL A 17 6.31 8.19 3.42
N HIS A 18 6.61 6.98 3.85
CA HIS A 18 7.90 6.32 3.69
C HIS A 18 7.80 5.04 2.86
N ASN A 19 6.58 4.52 2.63
CA ASN A 19 6.33 3.36 1.78
C ASN A 19 5.02 3.48 0.97
N VAL A 20 4.83 2.54 0.03
CA VAL A 20 3.68 2.52 -0.89
C VAL A 20 2.36 2.31 -0.14
N ALA A 21 2.32 1.47 0.90
CA ALA A 21 1.10 1.23 1.67
C ALA A 21 0.63 2.50 2.38
N GLU A 22 1.54 3.25 3.00
CA GLU A 22 1.25 4.55 3.62
C GLU A 22 0.76 5.57 2.60
N ALA A 23 1.39 5.63 1.43
CA ALA A 23 0.96 6.51 0.34
C ALA A 23 -0.47 6.20 -0.14
N LEU A 24 -0.80 4.91 -0.29
CA LEU A 24 -2.15 4.45 -0.65
C LEU A 24 -3.19 4.82 0.42
N GLY A 25 -2.79 4.89 1.70
CA GLY A 25 -3.66 5.30 2.81
C GLY A 25 -4.14 6.76 2.74
N LEU A 26 -3.52 7.60 1.89
CA LEU A 26 -3.98 8.97 1.64
C LEU A 26 -5.21 9.02 0.72
N MET A 27 -5.53 7.92 0.05
CA MET A 27 -6.55 7.86 -0.98
C MET A 27 -7.93 7.52 -0.39
N PRO A 28 -9.01 8.19 -0.84
CA PRO A 28 -10.35 7.92 -0.32
C PRO A 28 -10.80 6.50 -0.67
N GLY A 29 -11.33 5.79 0.32
CA GLY A 29 -11.82 4.41 0.17
C GLY A 29 -10.72 3.35 0.19
N VAL A 30 -9.48 3.72 0.52
CA VAL A 30 -8.39 2.80 0.83
C VAL A 30 -8.19 2.76 2.34
N ASN A 31 -8.05 1.55 2.89
CA ASN A 31 -7.64 1.34 4.27
C ASN A 31 -6.31 0.60 4.30
N VAL A 32 -5.42 0.94 5.23
CA VAL A 32 -4.13 0.27 5.40
C VAL A 32 -4.19 -0.56 6.67
N ILE A 33 -4.00 -1.86 6.53
CA ILE A 33 -3.96 -2.83 7.62
C ILE A 33 -2.49 -3.08 7.92
N ASN A 34 -2.02 -2.63 9.08
CA ASN A 34 -0.69 -2.94 9.57
C ASN A 34 -0.80 -4.05 10.61
N THR A 35 -0.21 -5.21 10.31
CA THR A 35 -0.23 -6.37 11.21
C THR A 35 0.85 -6.28 12.31
N GLY A 36 1.74 -5.29 12.23
CA GLY A 36 2.78 -5.02 13.24
C GLY A 36 3.86 -6.09 13.34
N GLN A 37 3.84 -7.11 12.48
CA GLN A 37 4.80 -8.20 12.44
C GLN A 37 5.21 -8.43 10.99
N SER A 38 6.51 -8.34 10.71
CA SER A 38 7.06 -8.89 9.48
C SER A 38 6.97 -10.41 9.53
N TYR A 39 6.46 -11.02 8.46
CA TYR A 39 6.45 -12.48 8.30
C TYR A 39 7.89 -13.06 8.27
N PHE A 40 8.89 -12.24 7.89
CA PHE A 40 10.32 -12.59 7.86
C PHE A 40 11.21 -11.38 8.26
N GLY A 41 11.68 -11.30 9.52
CA GLY A 41 12.71 -10.31 9.89
C GLY A 41 12.42 -9.42 11.11
N GLY A 42 11.31 -9.64 11.83
CA GLY A 42 11.06 -8.97 13.11
C GLY A 42 10.89 -7.44 12.99
N ILE A 43 11.46 -6.68 13.93
CA ILE A 43 11.37 -5.20 13.96
C ILE A 43 11.94 -4.56 12.69
N ASP A 44 13.00 -5.15 12.11
CA ASP A 44 13.61 -4.67 10.87
C ASP A 44 12.62 -4.80 9.69
N GLY A 45 12.00 -5.97 9.52
CA GLY A 45 10.98 -6.14 8.49
C GLY A 45 9.75 -5.25 8.71
N ALA A 46 9.30 -5.08 9.96
CA ALA A 46 8.20 -4.17 10.28
C ALA A 46 8.55 -2.70 9.96
N ALA A 47 9.79 -2.27 10.19
CA ALA A 47 10.26 -0.93 9.83
C ALA A 47 10.35 -0.72 8.30
N ARG A 48 10.50 -1.80 7.53
CA ARG A 48 10.46 -1.78 6.06
C ARG A 48 9.04 -1.84 5.48
N GLY A 49 8.02 -1.87 6.34
CA GLY A 49 6.62 -1.94 5.93
C GLY A 49 6.15 -3.36 5.55
N GLU A 50 6.90 -4.40 5.90
CA GLU A 50 6.42 -5.77 5.72
C GLU A 50 5.25 -6.04 6.66
N GLY A 51 4.19 -6.68 6.13
CA GLY A 51 2.94 -6.90 6.86
C GLY A 51 1.96 -5.71 6.83
N MET A 52 2.17 -4.75 5.93
CA MET A 52 1.22 -3.67 5.62
C MET A 52 0.45 -3.97 4.33
N PHE A 53 -0.87 -4.12 4.46
CA PHE A 53 -1.77 -4.52 3.38
C PHE A 53 -2.75 -3.39 3.07
N SER A 54 -3.04 -3.15 1.80
CA SER A 54 -4.09 -2.18 1.41
C SER A 54 -5.41 -2.88 1.13
N SER A 55 -6.50 -2.39 1.71
CA SER A 55 -7.86 -2.81 1.44
C SER A 55 -8.57 -1.71 0.65
N VAL A 56 -9.10 -2.06 -0.52
CA VAL A 56 -9.86 -1.14 -1.36
C VAL A 56 -11.35 -1.45 -1.17
N ARG A 57 -12.13 -0.45 -0.72
CA ARG A 57 -13.59 -0.57 -0.50
C ARG A 57 -13.99 -1.71 0.45
N GLY A 58 -13.13 -2.03 1.42
CA GLY A 58 -13.37 -3.09 2.40
C GLY A 58 -13.11 -4.52 1.90
N LEU A 59 -12.60 -4.68 0.68
CA LEU A 59 -12.16 -5.99 0.18
C LEU A 59 -10.78 -6.35 0.74
N ASN A 60 -10.52 -7.64 0.93
CA ASN A 60 -9.23 -8.10 1.41
C ASN A 60 -8.12 -7.84 0.37
N ALA A 61 -6.89 -7.66 0.84
CA ALA A 61 -5.74 -7.27 0.04
C ALA A 61 -5.34 -8.33 -0.99
N GLU A 62 -5.71 -9.60 -0.81
CA GLU A 62 -5.44 -10.67 -1.78
C GLU A 62 -6.29 -10.55 -3.05
N TYR A 63 -7.28 -9.66 -3.06
CA TYR A 63 -8.04 -9.31 -4.26
C TYR A 63 -7.44 -8.13 -5.05
N ASN A 64 -6.37 -7.50 -4.54
CA ASN A 64 -5.71 -6.41 -5.26
C ASN A 64 -4.88 -6.93 -6.42
N VAL A 65 -4.94 -6.26 -7.56
CA VAL A 65 -3.96 -6.48 -8.64
C VAL A 65 -2.88 -5.43 -8.51
N ASN A 66 -1.68 -5.85 -8.12
CA ASN A 66 -0.52 -4.96 -7.95
C ASN A 66 0.36 -5.06 -9.20
N LEU A 67 0.58 -3.92 -9.86
CA LEU A 67 1.43 -3.86 -11.04
C LEU A 67 2.58 -2.89 -10.84
N ILE A 68 3.79 -3.28 -11.23
CA ILE A 68 4.94 -2.38 -11.41
C ILE A 68 5.21 -2.30 -12.91
N ASN A 69 5.08 -1.10 -13.48
CA ASN A 69 5.23 -0.87 -14.93
C ASN A 69 4.35 -1.80 -15.79
N GLY A 70 3.15 -2.14 -15.30
CA GLY A 70 2.21 -3.03 -15.99
C GLY A 70 2.48 -4.53 -15.81
N ILE A 71 3.51 -4.91 -15.05
CA ILE A 71 3.83 -6.30 -14.74
C ILE A 71 3.28 -6.67 -13.37
N ASN A 72 2.55 -7.78 -13.28
CA ASN A 72 1.98 -8.25 -12.03
C ASN A 72 3.09 -8.63 -11.03
N VAL A 73 3.01 -8.11 -9.80
CA VAL A 73 3.95 -8.42 -8.73
C VAL A 73 3.26 -9.12 -7.57
N ALA A 74 4.04 -9.76 -6.70
CA ALA A 74 3.52 -10.43 -5.53
C ALA A 74 2.69 -9.46 -4.67
N GLN A 75 1.58 -9.97 -4.14
CA GLN A 75 0.86 -9.29 -3.07
C GLN A 75 1.75 -9.36 -1.83
N GLY A 76 2.12 -8.18 -1.33
CA GLY A 76 2.77 -8.03 -0.03
C GLY A 76 1.77 -8.29 1.07
#